data_AF-A0A8J7UH61-F1
#
_entry.id   AF-A0A8J7UH61-F1
#
_cell.length_a   1.000
_cell.length_b   1.000
_cell.length_c   1.000
_cell.angle_alpha   90.00
_cell.angle_beta   90.00
_cell.angle_gamma   90.00
#
_symmetry.space_group_name_H-M   'P 1'
#
loop_
_entity.id
_entity.type
_entity.pdbx_description
1 polymer ?
#
loop_
_entity_poly.entity_id
_entity_poly.type
_entity_poly.pdbx_seq_one_letter_code
_entity_poly.pdbx_strand_id
1 'polypeptide(L)'
;MRPLLFLMALLALPCMAQGTEYWSGYDDDTGERVEIVVRFEERLHEGADIFVRDVRGSQHEATVFQAVFSGPSHARVCASVNGADRCFSVSR
;
A
#
# COMPACT_ATOMS: atom_id res chain seq x y z
N MET A 1 -14.59 48.93 27.80
CA MET A 1 -15.36 47.71 27.53
C MET A 1 -14.92 47.15 26.18
N ARG A 2 -14.18 46.04 26.17
CA ARG A 2 -13.84 45.25 24.96
C ARG A 2 -15.11 44.54 24.47
N PRO A 3 -15.27 44.38 23.15
CA PRO A 3 -15.55 43.04 22.66
C PRO A 3 -14.37 42.57 21.82
N LEU A 4 -13.74 41.55 22.37
CA LEU A 4 -12.78 40.63 21.77
C LEU A 4 -13.47 39.96 20.57
N LEU A 5 -13.17 40.36 19.33
CA LEU A 5 -13.56 39.58 18.15
C LEU A 5 -12.41 38.63 17.81
N PHE A 6 -12.47 37.47 18.46
CA PHE A 6 -11.81 36.24 18.06
C PHE A 6 -12.50 35.78 16.76
N LEU A 7 -11.82 35.84 15.62
CA LEU A 7 -12.22 35.05 14.45
C LEU A 7 -11.19 33.94 14.25
N MET A 8 -11.40 32.88 15.01
CA MET A 8 -10.94 31.54 14.67
C MET A 8 -11.62 31.12 13.36
N ALA A 9 -10.86 31.04 12.27
CA ALA A 9 -11.16 30.17 11.14
C ALA A 9 -9.90 30.04 10.27
N LEU A 10 -8.81 29.54 10.87
CA LEU A 10 -7.81 28.81 10.09
C LEU A 10 -8.51 27.53 9.64
N LEU A 11 -9.09 27.59 8.45
CA LEU A 11 -9.63 26.46 7.73
C LEU A 11 -8.64 25.32 7.83
N ALA A 12 -9.06 24.27 8.52
CA ALA A 12 -8.45 22.97 8.48
C ALA A 12 -8.29 22.59 6.99
N LEU A 13 -7.06 22.63 6.49
CA LEU A 13 -6.71 21.87 5.31
C LEU A 13 -6.72 20.40 5.74
N PRO A 14 -7.65 19.55 5.30
CA PRO A 14 -7.40 18.12 5.32
C PRO A 14 -6.34 17.88 4.26
N CYS A 15 -5.07 18.11 4.60
CA CYS A 15 -3.96 17.58 3.81
C CYS A 15 -3.90 16.07 4.08
N MET A 16 -4.88 15.33 3.56
CA MET A 16 -4.73 13.90 3.37
C MET A 16 -4.07 13.71 2.02
N ALA A 17 -2.78 14.06 1.95
CA ALA A 17 -1.93 13.51 0.91
C ALA A 17 -1.73 12.02 1.25
N GLN A 18 -2.71 11.18 0.92
CA GLN A 18 -2.58 9.74 1.03
C GLN A 18 -1.66 9.30 -0.11
N GLY A 19 -0.35 9.40 0.15
CA GLY A 19 0.68 9.02 -0.80
C GLY A 19 0.60 7.53 -1.15
N THR A 20 1.20 7.18 -2.29
CA THR A 20 1.41 5.80 -2.71
C THR A 20 2.01 4.98 -1.57
N GLU A 21 1.37 3.86 -1.20
CA GLU A 21 1.87 2.96 -0.16
C GLU A 21 2.86 1.96 -0.78
N TYR A 22 4.00 1.77 -0.11
CA TYR A 22 5.08 0.89 -0.56
C TYR A 22 5.34 -0.20 0.48
N TRP A 23 5.48 -1.43 0.00
CA TRP A 23 5.86 -2.59 0.80
C TRP A 23 7.02 -3.31 0.12
N SER A 24 7.88 -3.96 0.90
CA SER A 24 8.98 -4.77 0.35
C SER A 24 9.09 -6.09 1.07
N GLY A 25 9.56 -7.13 0.40
CA GLY A 25 9.65 -8.44 1.00
C GLY A 25 10.06 -9.50 0.00
N TYR A 26 9.47 -10.68 0.12
CA TYR A 26 9.84 -11.85 -0.66
C TYR A 26 8.61 -12.57 -1.19
N ASP A 27 8.76 -13.12 -2.38
CA ASP A 27 7.83 -14.09 -2.95
C ASP A 27 7.93 -15.42 -2.19
N ASP A 28 6.79 -15.94 -1.71
CA ASP A 28 6.72 -17.12 -0.84
C ASP A 28 7.20 -18.40 -1.57
N ASP A 29 7.05 -18.46 -2.90
CA ASP A 29 7.35 -19.66 -3.69
C ASP A 29 8.80 -19.69 -4.16
N THR A 30 9.31 -18.53 -4.60
CA THR A 30 10.64 -18.42 -5.24
C THR A 30 11.71 -17.88 -4.29
N GLY A 31 11.31 -17.22 -3.20
CA GLY A 31 12.23 -16.53 -2.29
C GLY A 31 12.85 -15.27 -2.91
N GLU A 32 12.40 -14.84 -4.09
CA GLU A 32 12.92 -13.64 -4.75
C GLU A 32 12.40 -12.38 -4.08
N ARG A 33 13.24 -11.33 -4.06
CA ARG A 33 12.89 -10.06 -3.43
C ARG A 33 11.92 -9.29 -4.32
N VAL A 34 10.87 -8.77 -3.71
CA VAL A 34 9.82 -8.00 -4.39
C VAL A 34 9.53 -6.69 -3.68
N GLU A 35 8.98 -5.75 -4.44
CA GLU A 35 8.35 -4.52 -3.94
C GLU A 35 6.89 -4.50 -4.40
N ILE A 36 5.97 -4.21 -3.49
CA ILE A 36 4.56 -3.98 -3.80
C ILE A 36 4.29 -2.50 -3.69
N VAL A 37 3.84 -1.91 -4.79
CA VAL A 37 3.41 -0.52 -4.88
C VAL A 37 1.89 -0.50 -4.98
N VAL A 38 1.22 -0.02 -3.94
CA VAL A 38 -0.23 0.14 -3.94
C VAL A 38 -0.59 1.37 -4.75
N ARG A 39 -1.67 1.31 -5.54
CA ARG A 39 -2.11 2.46 -6.36
C ARG A 39 -2.33 3.72 -5.49
N PHE A 40 -2.16 4.89 -6.11
CA PHE A 40 -2.27 6.19 -5.44
C PHE A 40 -3.61 6.36 -4.73
N GLU A 41 -3.59 7.00 -3.55
CA GLU A 41 -4.75 7.20 -2.66
C GLU A 41 -5.45 5.93 -2.15
N GLU A 42 -4.87 4.75 -2.38
CA GLU A 42 -5.38 3.47 -1.89
C GLU A 42 -4.55 2.97 -0.68
N ARG A 43 -5.01 1.89 -0.03
CA ARG A 43 -4.25 1.15 0.99
C ARG A 43 -4.19 -0.31 0.62
N LEU A 44 -3.20 -1.02 1.12
CA LEU A 44 -3.15 -2.47 0.94
C LEU A 44 -4.36 -3.13 1.64
N HIS A 45 -5.24 -3.75 0.85
CA HIS A 45 -6.37 -4.57 1.31
C HIS A 45 -6.77 -5.58 0.22
N GLU A 46 -7.67 -6.50 0.55
CA GLU A 46 -8.29 -7.40 -0.44
C GLU A 46 -9.08 -6.59 -1.48
N GLY A 47 -8.84 -6.86 -2.76
CA GLY A 47 -9.37 -6.13 -3.90
C GLY A 47 -8.51 -4.96 -4.38
N ALA A 48 -7.42 -4.62 -3.68
CA ALA A 48 -6.58 -3.49 -4.07
C ALA A 48 -5.79 -3.76 -5.35
N ASP A 49 -5.70 -2.77 -6.22
CA ASP A 49 -4.84 -2.80 -7.40
C ASP A 49 -3.41 -2.39 -7.01
N ILE A 50 -2.45 -3.25 -7.36
CA ILE A 50 -1.05 -3.09 -7.00
C ILE A 50 -0.14 -3.28 -8.21
N PHE A 51 1.08 -2.76 -8.10
CA PHE A 51 2.20 -3.17 -8.95
C PHE A 51 3.16 -4.02 -8.14
N VAL A 52 3.49 -5.20 -8.64
CA VAL A 52 4.55 -6.06 -8.10
C VAL A 52 5.81 -5.83 -8.93
N ARG A 53 6.90 -5.42 -8.28
CA ARG A 53 8.21 -5.21 -8.89
C ARG A 53 9.19 -6.22 -8.36
N ASP A 54 9.88 -6.91 -9.26
CA ASP A 54 11.03 -7.75 -8.91
C ASP A 54 12.30 -6.87 -8.89
N VAL A 55 13.29 -7.23 -8.07
CA VAL A 55 14.65 -6.65 -8.06
C VAL A 55 15.35 -6.72 -9.42
N ARG A 56 14.95 -7.63 -10.31
CA ARG A 56 15.43 -7.69 -11.70
C ARG A 56 14.89 -6.56 -12.57
N GLY A 57 13.96 -5.76 -12.06
CA GLY A 57 13.42 -4.57 -12.70
C GLY A 57 12.15 -4.79 -13.53
N SER A 58 11.59 -6.00 -13.54
CA SER A 58 10.26 -6.22 -14.11
C SER A 58 9.18 -5.67 -13.18
N GLN A 59 8.12 -5.13 -13.78
CA GLN A 59 6.94 -4.64 -13.07
C GLN A 59 5.70 -5.27 -13.70
N HIS A 60 4.78 -5.73 -12.86
CA HIS A 60 3.53 -6.33 -13.27
C HIS A 60 2.36 -5.76 -12.48
N GLU A 61 1.25 -5.51 -13.16
CA GLU A 61 -0.02 -5.20 -12.49
C GLU A 61 -0.63 -6.46 -11.90
N ALA A 62 -1.25 -6.31 -10.73
CA ALA A 62 -1.94 -7.38 -10.04
C ALA A 62 -3.08 -6.83 -9.18
N THR A 63 -4.07 -7.68 -8.90
CA THR A 63 -5.14 -7.39 -7.95
C THR A 63 -5.00 -8.34 -6.76
N VAL A 64 -5.01 -7.77 -5.56
CA VAL A 64 -4.92 -8.52 -4.31
C VAL A 64 -6.22 -9.29 -4.10
N PHE A 65 -6.15 -10.60 -3.90
CA PHE A 65 -7.32 -11.40 -3.51
C PHE A 65 -7.26 -11.86 -2.05
N GLN A 66 -6.13 -11.62 -1.35
CA GLN A 66 -6.02 -11.83 0.08
C GLN A 66 -4.91 -10.95 0.67
N ALA A 67 -5.18 -10.27 1.79
CA ALA A 67 -4.17 -9.56 2.57
C ALA A 67 -4.34 -9.87 4.07
N VAL A 68 -3.37 -10.58 4.66
CA VAL A 68 -3.37 -10.97 6.07
C VAL A 68 -2.29 -10.21 6.82
N PHE A 69 -2.68 -9.37 7.78
CA PHE A 69 -1.76 -8.55 8.57
C PHE A 69 -1.40 -9.25 9.88
N SER A 70 -0.11 -9.47 10.11
CA SER A 70 0.42 -9.96 11.40
C SER A 70 0.80 -8.81 12.35
N GLY A 71 0.78 -7.58 11.85
CA GLY A 71 0.99 -6.36 12.61
C GLY A 71 0.84 -5.12 11.71
N PRO A 72 1.10 -3.92 12.24
CA PRO A 72 0.95 -2.68 11.46
C PRO A 72 2.01 -2.53 10.35
N SER A 73 3.08 -3.33 10.37
CA SER A 73 4.20 -3.24 9.42
C SER A 73 4.50 -4.56 8.72
N HIS A 74 3.66 -5.58 8.88
CA HIS A 74 3.89 -6.91 8.30
C HIS A 74 2.59 -7.48 7.76
N ALA A 75 2.64 -7.96 6.52
CA ALA A 75 1.50 -8.57 5.85
C ALA A 75 1.93 -9.74 4.96
N ARG A 76 1.05 -10.71 4.80
CA ARG A 76 1.09 -11.69 3.72
C ARG A 76 0.04 -11.31 2.69
N VAL A 77 0.47 -11.08 1.46
CA VAL A 77 -0.36 -10.58 0.36
C VAL A 77 -0.39 -11.62 -0.73
N CYS A 78 -1.56 -12.08 -1.13
CA CYS A 78 -1.72 -12.91 -2.31
C CYS A 78 -2.46 -12.15 -3.40
N ALA A 79 -1.91 -12.17 -4.62
CA ALA A 79 -2.39 -11.43 -5.76
C ALA A 79 -2.23 -12.24 -7.06
N SER A 80 -3.08 -11.96 -8.05
CA SER A 80 -2.95 -12.57 -9.37
C SER A 80 -2.00 -11.73 -10.23
N VAL A 81 -0.79 -12.22 -10.46
CA VAL A 81 0.26 -11.55 -11.24
C VAL A 81 0.40 -12.26 -12.58
N ASN A 82 0.15 -11.54 -13.69
CA ASN A 82 0.16 -12.11 -15.05
C ASN A 82 -0.72 -13.38 -15.20
N GLY A 83 -1.84 -13.45 -14.48
CA GLY A 83 -2.76 -14.59 -14.52
C GLY A 83 -2.31 -15.81 -13.70
N ALA A 84 -1.28 -15.67 -12.86
CA ALA A 84 -0.87 -16.67 -11.89
C ALA A 84 -1.03 -16.15 -10.46
N ASP A 85 -1.57 -16.97 -9.58
CA ASP A 85 -1.74 -16.62 -8.17
C ASP A 85 -0.39 -16.75 -7.45
N ARG A 86 0.02 -15.66 -6.79
CA ARG A 86 1.30 -15.55 -6.09
C ARG A 86 1.08 -14.96 -4.71
N CYS A 87 1.84 -15.42 -3.73
CA CYS A 87 1.82 -14.87 -2.37
C CYS A 87 3.17 -14.27 -2.00
N PHE A 88 3.14 -13.19 -1.25
CA PHE A 88 4.29 -12.40 -0.84
C PHE A 88 4.25 -12.13 0.65
N SER A 89 5.36 -12.38 1.34
CA SER A 89 5.58 -11.97 2.72
C SER A 89 6.30 -10.63 2.73
N VAL A 90 5.60 -9.56 3.11
CA VAL A 90 6.06 -8.17 2.97
C VAL A 90 6.00 -7.36 4.26
N SER A 91 6.83 -6.32 4.31
CA SER A 91 6.87 -5.33 5.39
C SER A 91 7.04 -3.91 4.89
N ARG A 92 6.67 -2.94 5.74
CA ARG A 92 6.83 -1.50 5.53
C ARG A 92 7.57 -0.83 6.69
#